data_AF-A0A0P9GXY0-F1
#
_entry.id   AF-A0A0P9GXY0-F1
#
_cell.length_a   1.000
_cell.length_b   1.000
_cell.length_c   1.000
_cell.angle_alpha   90.00
_cell.angle_beta   90.00
_cell.angle_gamma   90.00
#
_symmetry.space_group_name_H-M   'P 1'
#
loop_
_entity.id
_entity.type
_entity.pdbx_description
1 polymer ?
#
loop_
_entity_poly.entity_id
_entity_poly.type
_entity_poly.pdbx_seq_one_letter_code
_entity_poly.pdbx_strand_id
1 'polypeptide(L)'
;PEERINIIRDAKKLGLKAGIIIAPVMPPLKIRPDIISDMEEIIRSISDIKPDFIYGETIHPRGSNIKEIESLLGEQLYLNGLDTAVEKHFYSLLEKYGLEGIWWKAKH
;
A
#
# COMPACT_ATOMS: atom_id res chain seq x y z
N PRO A 1 -7.02 -4.24 -9.84
CA PRO A 1 -6.46 -2.86 -9.74
C PRO A 1 -6.90 -1.94 -10.89
N GLU A 2 -6.99 -2.47 -12.11
CA GLU A 2 -7.23 -1.73 -13.36
C GLU A 2 -8.41 -0.76 -13.34
N GLU A 3 -9.60 -1.18 -12.91
CA GLU A 3 -10.77 -0.27 -12.85
C GLU A 3 -10.53 0.95 -11.96
N ARG A 4 -9.89 0.77 -10.80
CA ARG A 4 -9.56 1.88 -9.89
C ARG A 4 -8.54 2.83 -10.50
N ILE A 5 -7.60 2.29 -11.27
CA ILE A 5 -6.58 3.03 -12.01
C ILE A 5 -7.22 3.85 -13.14
N ASN A 6 -8.21 3.29 -13.84
CA ASN A 6 -8.94 3.99 -14.90
C ASN A 6 -9.70 5.21 -14.37
N ILE A 7 -10.35 5.09 -13.20
CA ILE A 7 -11.04 6.21 -12.54
C ILE A 7 -10.09 7.40 -12.31
N ILE A 8 -8.85 7.13 -11.88
CA ILE A 8 -7.86 8.16 -11.61
C ILE A 8 -7.41 8.82 -12.91
N ARG A 9 -7.18 8.00 -13.95
CA ARG A 9 -6.83 8.51 -15.27
C ARG A 9 -7.90 9.44 -15.81
N ASP A 10 -9.17 9.07 -15.67
CA ASP A 10 -10.29 9.87 -16.16
C ASP A 10 -10.50 11.14 -15.33
N ALA A 11 -10.35 11.07 -14.00
CA ALA A 11 -10.34 12.25 -13.14
C ALA A 11 -9.26 13.25 -13.57
N LYS A 12 -8.03 12.78 -13.84
CA LYS A 12 -6.94 13.64 -14.32
C LYS A 12 -7.22 14.25 -15.70
N LYS A 13 -7.84 13.50 -16.63
CA LYS A 13 -8.26 14.06 -17.95
C LYS A 13 -9.25 15.21 -17.79
N LEU A 14 -10.07 15.19 -16.74
CA LEU A 14 -11.02 16.25 -16.40
C LEU A 14 -10.39 17.41 -15.62
N GLY A 15 -9.07 17.39 -15.38
CA GLY A 15 -8.37 18.40 -14.60
C GLY A 15 -8.60 18.31 -13.09
N LEU A 16 -9.16 17.20 -12.59
CA LEU A 16 -9.32 16.95 -11.16
C LEU A 16 -8.01 16.45 -10.55
N LYS A 17 -7.74 16.86 -9.32
CA LYS A 17 -6.68 16.23 -8.51
C LYS A 17 -7.16 14.86 -8.04
N ALA A 18 -6.34 13.85 -8.25
CA ALA A 18 -6.66 12.47 -7.87
C ALA A 18 -5.50 11.83 -7.13
N GLY A 19 -5.81 11.02 -6.11
CA GLY A 19 -4.81 10.36 -5.28
C GLY A 19 -5.07 8.87 -5.12
N ILE A 20 -4.04 8.15 -4.66
CA ILE A 20 -4.07 6.71 -4.36
C ILE A 20 -3.63 6.50 -2.92
N ILE A 21 -4.27 5.53 -2.27
CA ILE A 21 -3.76 4.94 -1.03
C ILE A 21 -3.47 3.45 -1.25
N ILE A 22 -2.24 3.04 -0.92
CA ILE A 22 -1.81 1.65 -0.90
C ILE A 22 -1.94 1.17 0.55
N ALA A 23 -3.14 0.67 0.92
CA ALA A 23 -3.46 0.28 2.28
C ALA A 23 -4.63 -0.73 2.39
N PRO A 24 -4.70 -1.50 3.50
CA PRO A 24 -3.60 -1.73 4.42
C PRO A 24 -2.59 -2.69 3.78
N VAL A 25 -1.30 -2.38 3.90
CA VAL A 25 -0.25 -3.35 3.58
C VAL A 25 -0.20 -4.38 4.70
N MET A 26 -0.52 -5.63 4.35
CA MET A 26 -0.46 -6.78 5.26
C MET A 26 0.98 -7.26 5.41
N PRO A 27 1.34 -7.93 6.53
CA PRO A 27 2.57 -8.72 6.58
C PRO A 27 2.54 -9.85 5.54
N PRO A 28 3.70 -10.45 5.22
CA PRO A 28 3.75 -11.68 4.44
C PRO A 28 2.79 -12.75 4.98
N LEU A 29 1.96 -13.31 4.09
CA LEU A 29 1.02 -14.39 4.38
C LEU A 29 1.40 -15.63 3.59
N LYS A 30 0.96 -16.83 4.00
CA LYS A 30 1.19 -18.06 3.21
C LYS A 30 0.66 -17.95 1.78
N ILE A 31 -0.51 -17.33 1.62
CA ILE A 31 -1.16 -17.15 0.31
C ILE A 31 -0.51 -16.03 -0.52
N ARG A 32 0.24 -15.13 0.11
CA ARG A 32 0.84 -13.96 -0.53
C ARG A 32 2.11 -13.54 0.23
N PRO A 33 3.25 -14.20 -0.05
CA PRO A 33 4.46 -14.06 0.75
C PRO A 33 5.31 -12.82 0.39
N ASP A 34 5.22 -12.33 -0.86
CA ASP A 34 6.08 -11.25 -1.36
C ASP A 34 5.30 -9.92 -1.49
N ILE A 35 5.11 -9.28 -0.36
CA ILE A 35 4.40 -8.01 -0.26
C ILE A 35 5.13 -6.85 -0.96
N ILE A 36 6.44 -6.96 -1.19
CA ILE A 36 7.25 -5.92 -1.84
C ILE A 36 7.04 -5.99 -3.35
N SER A 37 7.04 -7.19 -3.91
CA SER A 37 6.70 -7.39 -5.33
C SER A 37 5.28 -6.90 -5.63
N ASP A 38 4.32 -7.18 -4.75
CA ASP A 38 2.95 -6.67 -4.88
C ASP A 38 2.86 -5.14 -4.86
N MET A 39 3.60 -4.52 -3.94
CA MET A 39 3.68 -3.06 -3.85
C MET A 39 4.31 -2.46 -5.10
N GLU A 40 5.38 -3.06 -5.60
CA GLU A 40 6.04 -2.65 -6.84
C GLU A 40 5.10 -2.74 -8.03
N GLU A 41 4.32 -3.81 -8.15
CA GLU A 41 3.35 -3.95 -9.23
C GLU A 41 2.31 -2.82 -9.22
N ILE A 42 1.80 -2.47 -8.04
CA ILE A 42 0.87 -1.35 -7.87
C ILE A 42 1.55 -0.03 -8.25
N ILE A 43 2.73 0.27 -7.71
CA ILE A 43 3.45 1.52 -7.97
C ILE A 43 3.80 1.66 -9.45
N ARG A 44 4.28 0.59 -10.09
CA ARG A 44 4.53 0.55 -11.53
C ARG A 44 3.27 0.80 -12.33
N SER A 45 2.13 0.23 -11.93
CA SER A 45 0.86 0.41 -12.67
C SER A 45 0.33 1.85 -12.66
N ILE A 46 0.78 2.67 -11.69
CA ILE A 46 0.32 4.06 -11.51
C ILE A 46 1.38 5.07 -11.97
N SER A 47 2.60 4.64 -12.30
CA SER A 47 3.70 5.53 -12.71
C SER A 47 3.38 6.32 -13.98
N ASP A 48 2.59 5.73 -14.89
CA ASP A 48 2.18 6.38 -16.13
C ASP A 48 1.10 7.43 -15.92
N ILE A 49 0.31 7.30 -14.85
CA ILE A 49 -0.80 8.20 -14.53
C ILE A 49 -0.32 9.39 -13.69
N LYS A 50 0.71 9.17 -12.88
CA LYS A 50 1.27 10.15 -11.93
C LYS A 50 0.17 10.80 -11.09
N PRO A 51 -0.49 10.04 -10.18
CA PRO A 51 -1.46 10.61 -9.25
C PRO A 51 -0.87 11.81 -8.50
N ASP A 52 -1.72 12.78 -8.16
CA ASP A 52 -1.28 14.01 -7.47
C ASP A 52 -0.94 13.75 -6.01
N PHE A 53 -1.48 12.67 -5.44
CA PHE A 53 -1.20 12.22 -4.08
C PHE A 53 -1.04 10.71 -4.04
N ILE A 54 -0.01 10.23 -3.35
CA ILE A 54 0.20 8.81 -3.09
C ILE A 54 0.41 8.64 -1.59
N TYR A 55 -0.38 7.77 -0.98
CA TYR A 55 -0.30 7.43 0.44
C TYR A 55 -0.07 5.93 0.61
N GLY A 56 0.61 5.54 1.69
CA GLY A 56 0.78 4.14 2.08
C GLY A 56 0.56 3.97 3.58
N GLU A 57 0.06 2.81 4.00
CA GLU A 57 -0.16 2.46 5.42
C GLU A 57 -0.08 0.94 5.58
N THR A 58 0.55 0.45 6.65
CA THR A 58 0.43 -0.96 7.06
C THR A 58 -0.82 -1.22 7.88
N ILE A 59 -1.19 -2.50 8.02
CA ILE A 59 -2.22 -2.90 8.97
C ILE A 59 -1.83 -2.48 10.40
N HIS A 60 -2.76 -1.82 11.09
CA HIS A 60 -2.58 -1.38 12.47
C HIS A 60 -3.41 -2.22 13.45
N PRO A 61 -2.83 -2.65 14.58
CA PRO A 61 -3.60 -3.27 15.66
C PRO A 61 -4.64 -2.28 16.21
N ARG A 62 -5.92 -2.64 16.11
CA ARG A 62 -7.05 -1.85 16.61
C ARG A 62 -8.11 -2.79 17.18
N GLY A 63 -8.29 -2.76 18.50
CA GLY A 63 -9.23 -3.65 19.18
C GLY A 63 -8.88 -5.13 18.95
N SER A 64 -9.86 -5.91 18.49
CA SER A 64 -9.74 -7.36 18.22
C SER A 64 -9.33 -7.69 16.78
N ASN A 65 -9.11 -6.71 15.91
CA ASN A 65 -8.97 -6.92 14.45
C ASN A 65 -7.87 -7.95 14.09
N ILE A 66 -6.71 -7.90 14.72
CA ILE A 66 -5.60 -8.83 14.43
C ILE A 66 -6.01 -10.25 14.77
N LYS A 67 -6.60 -10.49 15.95
CA LYS A 67 -7.04 -11.83 16.37
C LYS A 67 -8.10 -12.40 15.44
N GLU A 68 -9.02 -11.57 14.96
CA GLU A 68 -10.05 -11.98 14.00
C GLU A 68 -9.44 -12.36 12.65
N ILE A 69 -8.49 -11.57 12.15
CA ILE A 69 -7.77 -11.89 10.90
C ILE A 69 -6.97 -13.18 11.05
N GLU A 70 -6.24 -13.34 12.15
CA GLU A 70 -5.46 -14.57 12.42
C GLU A 70 -6.35 -15.82 12.48
N SER A 71 -7.54 -15.70 13.10
CA SER A 71 -8.54 -16.77 13.16
C SER A 71 -9.05 -17.14 11.77
N LEU A 72 -9.35 -16.14 10.93
CA LEU A 72 -9.83 -16.37 9.55
C LEU A 72 -8.75 -16.95 8.63
N LEU A 73 -7.50 -16.52 8.79
CA LEU A 73 -6.37 -16.99 7.97
C LEU A 73 -5.80 -18.33 8.46
N GLY A 74 -6.04 -18.69 9.73
CA GLY A 74 -5.42 -19.86 10.36
C GLY A 74 -3.90 -19.72 10.53
N GLU A 75 -3.40 -18.48 10.64
CA GLU A 75 -1.99 -18.17 10.87
C GLU A 75 -1.79 -16.88 11.67
N GLN A 76 -0.65 -16.76 12.34
CA GLN A 76 -0.30 -15.56 13.13
C GLN A 76 0.25 -14.44 12.23
N LEU A 77 -0.07 -13.20 12.58
CA LEU A 77 0.45 -12.02 11.89
C LEU A 77 1.67 -11.46 12.62
N TYR A 78 2.82 -11.44 11.94
CA TYR A 78 4.05 -10.86 12.47
C TYR A 78 4.17 -9.37 12.08
N LEU A 79 3.76 -8.49 12.99
CA LEU A 79 3.71 -7.03 12.74
C LEU A 79 4.93 -6.26 13.25
N ASN A 80 5.78 -6.88 14.08
CA ASN A 80 6.91 -6.19 14.69
C ASN A 80 7.90 -5.71 13.63
N GLY A 81 8.18 -4.41 13.60
CA GLY A 81 9.07 -3.77 12.63
C GLY A 81 8.51 -3.68 11.20
N LEU A 82 7.29 -4.19 10.94
CA LEU A 82 6.69 -4.21 9.61
C LEU A 82 6.52 -2.79 9.04
N ASP A 83 5.93 -1.87 9.80
CA ASP A 83 5.64 -0.50 9.37
C ASP A 83 6.92 0.21 8.85
N THR A 84 7.99 0.17 9.63
CA THR A 84 9.28 0.78 9.25
C THR A 84 9.97 0.07 8.09
N ALA A 85 9.87 -1.26 8.01
CA ALA A 85 10.45 -2.02 6.90
C ALA A 85 9.75 -1.69 5.58
N VAL A 86 8.42 -1.72 5.59
CA VAL A 86 7.60 -1.45 4.40
C VAL A 86 7.70 0.01 3.98
N GLU A 87 7.73 0.96 4.92
CA GLU A 87 7.96 2.39 4.64
C GLU A 87 9.21 2.61 3.78
N LYS A 88 10.34 1.98 4.13
CA LYS A 88 11.59 2.12 3.38
C LYS A 88 11.44 1.62 1.95
N HIS A 89 10.78 0.48 1.75
CA HIS A 89 10.52 -0.07 0.42
C HIS A 89 9.56 0.81 -0.37
N PHE A 90 8.51 1.35 0.26
CA PHE A 90 7.58 2.28 -0.37
C PHE A 90 8.31 3.49 -0.96
N TYR A 91 9.14 4.18 -0.18
CA TYR A 91 9.89 5.34 -0.68
C TYR A 91 10.90 4.95 -1.76
N SER A 92 11.62 3.83 -1.60
CA SER A 92 12.57 3.35 -2.61
C SER A 92 11.88 3.02 -3.95
N LEU A 93 10.69 2.43 -3.91
CA LEU A 93 9.91 2.12 -5.11
C LEU A 93 9.34 3.39 -5.74
N LEU A 94 8.83 4.34 -4.96
CA LEU A 94 8.38 5.62 -5.50
C LEU A 94 9.51 6.36 -6.22
N GLU A 95 10.69 6.43 -5.60
CA GLU A 95 11.89 7.02 -6.21
C GLU A 95 12.25 6.31 -7.53
N LYS A 96 12.28 4.98 -7.52
CA LYS A 96 12.55 4.14 -8.71
C LYS A 96 11.62 4.46 -9.89
N TYR A 97 10.35 4.79 -9.62
CA TYR A 97 9.35 5.09 -10.65
C TYR A 97 9.10 6.60 -10.86
N GLY A 98 9.90 7.47 -10.25
CA GLY A 98 9.78 8.93 -10.40
C GLY A 98 8.48 9.49 -9.83
N LEU A 99 8.05 8.97 -8.70
CA LEU A 99 6.84 9.34 -7.98
C LEU A 99 7.18 9.89 -6.58
N GLU A 100 6.26 10.64 -6.00
CA GLU A 100 6.34 11.16 -4.63
C GLU A 100 5.10 10.76 -3.84
N GLY A 101 5.25 10.57 -2.53
CA GLY A 101 4.16 10.12 -1.68
C GLY A 101 4.49 10.22 -0.20
N ILE A 102 3.52 9.88 0.65
CA ILE A 102 3.62 9.98 2.10
C ILE A 102 3.23 8.65 2.73
N TRP A 103 4.11 8.11 3.57
CA TRP A 103 3.78 6.96 4.41
C TRP A 103 3.11 7.40 5.71
N TRP A 104 1.97 6.81 6.05
CA TRP A 104 1.27 7.03 7.31
C TRP A 104 1.70 6.00 8.35
N LYS A 105 2.64 6.41 9.19
CA LYS A 105 3.17 5.55 10.26
C LYS A 105 2.11 5.13 11.26
N ALA A 106 2.28 3.91 11.77
CA ALA A 106 1.62 3.47 12.98
C ALA A 106 1.95 4.43 14.13
N LYS A 107 0.91 4.97 14.79
CA LYS A 107 1.12 5.61 16.10
C LYS A 107 1.30 4.49 17.12
N HIS A 108 2.52 4.33 17.62
CA HIS A 108 2.85 3.46 18.75
C HIS A 108 2.55 4.15 20.08
#